data_AF-A0A2H9QJV2-F1
#
_entry.id   AF-A0A2H9QJV2-F1
#
_cell.length_a   1.000
_cell.length_b   1.000
_cell.length_c   1.000
_cell.angle_alpha   90.00
_cell.angle_beta   90.00
_cell.angle_gamma   90.00
#
_symmetry.space_group_name_H-M   'P 1'
#
loop_
_entity.id
_entity.type
_entity.pdbx_description
1 polymer ?
#
loop_
_entity_poly.entity_id
_entity_poly.type
_entity_poly.pdbx_seq_one_letter_code
_entity_poly.pdbx_strand_id
1 'polypeptide(L)'
;MSLIGRSSLGRLGLFLQVSANLGHTGSIHKWTLELVATKKIKIYTFMIIGQISFWTNKGDIKLYKNSYSDFNFPQISKVVQAK
;
A
#
# COMPACT_ATOMS: atom_id res chain seq x y z
N MET A 1 4.00 -10.08 0.78
CA MET A 1 4.24 -9.00 1.78
C MET A 1 2.95 -8.26 2.06
N SER A 2 2.82 -7.54 3.17
CA SER A 2 1.65 -6.71 3.47
C SER A 2 2.01 -5.40 4.12
N LEU A 3 1.39 -4.31 3.66
CA LEU A 3 1.46 -2.97 4.23
C LEU A 3 0.35 -2.79 5.26
N ILE A 4 0.70 -2.40 6.48
CA ILE A 4 -0.26 -2.16 7.56
C ILE A 4 0.06 -0.82 8.22
N GLY A 5 -0.97 0.00 8.47
CA GLY A 5 -0.87 1.22 9.25
C GLY A 5 -0.46 0.99 10.71
N ARG A 6 0.18 1.98 11.33
CA ARG A 6 0.50 1.89 12.76
C ARG A 6 -0.77 1.93 13.60
N SER A 7 -0.84 1.05 14.60
CA SER A 7 -1.96 1.00 15.56
C SER A 7 -2.22 2.35 16.24
N SER A 8 -1.17 3.14 16.53
CA SER A 8 -1.28 4.49 17.09
C SER A 8 -2.00 5.47 16.16
N LEU A 9 -1.76 5.39 14.85
CA LEU A 9 -2.39 6.27 13.86
C LEU A 9 -3.82 5.84 13.57
N GLY A 10 -4.08 4.52 13.48
CA GLY A 10 -5.43 3.98 13.37
C GLY A 10 -6.33 4.42 14.54
N ARG A 11 -5.82 4.40 15.78
CA ARG A 11 -6.55 4.92 16.96
C ARG A 11 -6.81 6.43 16.91
N LEU A 12 -5.95 7.20 16.22
CA LEU A 12 -6.18 8.63 15.96
C LEU A 12 -7.14 8.87 14.78
N GLY A 13 -7.50 7.82 14.04
CA GLY A 13 -8.44 7.88 12.92
C GLY A 13 -7.79 7.98 11.55
N LEU A 14 -6.50 7.66 11.39
CA LEU A 14 -5.83 7.60 10.09
C LEU A 14 -5.58 6.14 9.67
N PHE A 15 -6.15 5.76 8.54
CA PHE A 15 -5.99 4.45 7.89
C PHE A 15 -5.15 4.60 6.61
N LEU A 16 -4.28 3.63 6.33
CA LEU A 16 -3.32 3.68 5.22
C LEU A 16 -3.76 2.92 3.96
N GLN A 17 -4.83 2.13 4.10
CA GLN A 17 -5.40 1.32 3.04
C GLN A 17 -6.91 1.23 3.25
N VAL A 18 -7.68 1.13 2.18
CA VAL A 18 -9.12 0.86 2.24
C VAL A 18 -9.37 -0.64 2.14
N SER A 19 -8.80 -1.30 1.14
CA SER A 19 -9.06 -2.73 0.88
C SER A 19 -7.85 -3.55 0.44
N ALA A 20 -6.82 -2.93 -0.14
CA ALA A 20 -5.69 -3.66 -0.72
C ALA A 20 -4.39 -3.44 0.09
N ASN A 21 -4.09 -4.38 0.99
CA ASN A 21 -2.88 -4.34 1.82
C ASN A 21 -1.78 -5.31 1.36
N LEU A 22 -2.03 -6.14 0.35
CA LEU A 22 -1.11 -7.19 -0.10
C LEU A 22 -0.22 -6.71 -1.24
N GLY A 23 1.07 -7.01 -1.13
CA GLY A 23 2.06 -6.75 -2.16
C GLY A 23 2.35 -8.02 -2.94
N HIS A 24 2.54 -7.86 -4.26
CA HIS A 24 2.81 -8.96 -5.15
C HIS A 24 4.27 -9.41 -5.09
N THR A 25 4.51 -10.68 -5.43
CA THR A 25 5.86 -11.24 -5.43
C THR A 25 6.65 -10.71 -6.61
N GLY A 26 7.85 -10.18 -6.35
CA GLY A 26 8.72 -9.61 -7.37
C GLY A 26 8.46 -8.14 -7.70
N SER A 27 7.46 -7.49 -7.08
CA SER A 27 7.20 -6.06 -7.31
C SER A 27 8.22 -5.18 -6.58
N ILE A 28 8.83 -4.23 -7.28
CA ILE A 28 9.81 -3.27 -6.75
C ILE A 28 9.36 -1.85 -7.09
N HIS A 29 8.70 -1.17 -6.16
CA HIS A 29 8.24 0.20 -6.37
C HIS A 29 7.86 0.91 -5.06
N LYS A 30 7.64 2.22 -5.13
CA LYS A 30 7.00 2.98 -4.06
C LYS A 30 5.49 2.73 -4.07
N TRP A 31 4.96 2.28 -2.95
CA TRP A 31 3.54 1.97 -2.83
C TRP A 31 2.69 3.25 -2.86
N THR A 32 1.60 3.21 -3.62
CA THR A 32 0.52 4.19 -3.49
C THR A 32 -0.26 3.86 -2.22
N LEU A 33 -0.53 4.87 -1.39
CA LEU A 33 -1.27 4.73 -0.14
C LEU A 33 -2.68 5.27 -0.30
N GLU A 34 -3.65 4.62 0.32
CA GLU A 34 -5.05 5.05 0.34
C GLU A 34 -5.35 5.62 1.73
N LEU A 35 -5.01 6.90 1.91
CA LEU A 35 -5.14 7.57 3.20
C LEU A 35 -6.60 7.95 3.48
N VAL A 36 -7.18 7.42 4.54
CA VAL A 36 -8.52 7.78 5.02
C VAL A 36 -8.43 8.32 6.43
N ALA A 37 -8.92 9.56 6.62
CA ALA A 37 -8.96 10.22 7.91
C ALA A 37 -10.41 10.35 8.39
N THR A 38 -10.71 9.87 9.60
CA THR A 38 -12.04 10.02 10.23
C THR A 38 -12.16 11.31 11.05
N LYS A 39 -11.05 12.01 11.26
CA LYS A 39 -10.94 13.31 11.95
C LYS A 39 -10.01 14.22 11.15
N LYS A 40 -9.98 15.52 11.49
CA LYS A 40 -9.00 16.45 10.92
C LYS A 40 -7.59 16.03 11.38
N ILE A 41 -6.76 15.60 10.45
CA ILE A 41 -5.40 15.11 10.71
C ILE A 41 -4.43 15.86 9.79
N LYS A 42 -3.31 16.32 10.36
CA LYS A 42 -2.18 16.86 9.59
C LYS A 42 -1.11 15.80 9.48
N ILE A 43 -0.66 15.53 8.26
CA ILE A 43 0.40 14.56 7.95
C ILE A 43 1.66 15.33 7.60
N TYR A 44 2.80 14.89 8.14
CA TYR A 44 4.10 15.47 7.86
C TYR A 44 4.90 14.52 6.98
N THR A 45 5.72 15.08 6.08
CA THR A 45 6.61 14.29 5.23
C THR A 45 7.57 13.46 6.07
N PHE A 46 7.90 12.26 5.61
CA PHE A 46 8.80 11.30 6.25
C PHE A 46 8.38 10.76 7.64
N MET A 47 7.21 11.15 8.17
CA MET A 47 6.73 10.55 9.41
C MET A 47 6.46 9.04 9.23
N ILE A 48 6.73 8.25 10.26
CA ILE A 48 6.50 6.80 10.21
C ILE A 48 5.01 6.53 10.35
N ILE A 49 4.38 6.09 9.26
CA ILE A 49 2.93 5.89 9.19
C ILE A 49 2.49 4.41 9.23
N GLY A 50 3.36 3.49 8.87
CA GLY A 50 3.02 2.08 8.73
C GLY A 50 4.23 1.18 8.81
N GLN A 51 4.01 -0.07 8.48
CA GLN A 51 5.00 -1.13 8.49
C GLN A 51 4.71 -2.13 7.37
N ILE A 52 5.73 -2.88 6.98
CA ILE A 52 5.60 -3.98 6.03
C ILE A 52 5.97 -5.28 6.71
N SER A 53 5.11 -6.28 6.59
CA SER A 53 5.41 -7.66 6.97
C SER A 53 5.72 -8.51 5.74
N PHE A 54 6.72 -9.36 5.86
CA PHE A 54 7.15 -10.28 4.81
C PHE A 54 6.83 -11.72 5.21
N TRP A 55 6.44 -12.52 4.22
CA TRP A 55 6.25 -13.96 4.36
C TRP A 55 7.05 -14.65 3.27
N THR A 56 7.48 -15.87 3.56
CA THR A 56 8.08 -16.76 2.56
C THR A 56 6.97 -17.40 1.75
N ASN A 57 7.07 -17.30 0.42
CA ASN A 57 6.15 -17.97 -0.48
C ASN A 57 6.43 -19.47 -0.55
N LYS A 58 5.39 -20.28 -0.72
CA LYS A 58 5.51 -21.73 -0.95
C LYS A 58 4.84 -22.10 -2.28
N GLY A 59 5.40 -23.09 -2.97
CA GLY A 59 4.92 -23.54 -4.29
C GLY A 59 5.55 -22.77 -5.46
N ASP A 60 4.99 -22.95 -6.66
CA ASP A 60 5.47 -22.31 -7.88
C ASP A 60 5.25 -20.79 -7.85
N ILE A 61 6.33 -20.04 -7.99
CA ILE A 61 6.30 -18.58 -7.92
C ILE A 61 6.18 -17.99 -9.32
N LYS A 62 5.05 -17.32 -9.60
CA LYS A 62 4.91 -16.43 -10.75
C LYS A 62 5.16 -14.99 -10.31
N LEU A 63 6.18 -14.37 -10.89
CA LEU A 63 6.53 -12.98 -10.58
C LEU A 63 5.51 -12.04 -11.20
N TYR A 64 5.10 -11.04 -10.42
CA TYR A 64 4.30 -9.92 -10.91
C TYR A 64 5.19 -9.02 -11.76
N LYS A 65 4.84 -8.90 -13.03
CA LYS A 65 5.58 -8.13 -14.02
C LYS A 65 4.64 -7.19 -14.75
N ASN A 66 5.08 -5.93 -14.85
CA ASN A 66 4.36 -4.85 -15.49
C ASN A 66 3.03 -4.55 -14.76
N SER A 67 2.46 -3.35 -14.94
CA SER A 67 1.26 -2.82 -14.24
C SER A 67 1.63 -1.87 -13.10
N TYR A 68 1.10 -2.02 -11.88
CA TYR A 68 1.31 -1.05 -10.82
C TYR A 68 2.76 -1.01 -10.29
N SER A 69 3.55 -2.05 -10.58
CA SER A 69 4.97 -2.11 -10.25
C SER A 69 5.83 -1.06 -10.95
N ASP A 70 5.31 -0.44 -12.01
CA ASP A 70 6.11 0.45 -12.86
C ASP A 70 6.03 1.91 -12.38
N PHE A 71 5.22 2.18 -11.35
CA PHE A 71 4.94 3.52 -10.87
C PHE A 71 5.52 3.78 -9.48
N ASN A 72 6.13 4.96 -9.33
CA ASN A 72 6.76 5.39 -8.07
C ASN A 72 6.14 6.67 -7.47
N PHE A 73 5.06 7.17 -8.06
CA PHE A 73 4.26 8.30 -7.56
C PHE A 73 2.84 7.84 -7.29
N PRO A 74 2.04 8.55 -6.46
CA PRO A 74 0.65 8.22 -6.23
C PRO A 74 -0.09 8.02 -7.56
N GLN A 75 -0.60 6.81 -7.78
CA GLN A 75 -1.30 6.45 -9.01
C GLN A 75 -2.80 6.37 -8.77
N ILE A 76 -3.56 6.92 -9.72
CA ILE A 76 -5.00 6.68 -9.78
C ILE A 76 -5.27 5.22 -10.15
N SER A 77 -6.39 4.69 -9.67
CA SER A 77 -6.84 3.35 -10.06
C SER A 77 -7.04 3.25 -11.57
N LYS A 78 -6.52 2.18 -12.17
CA LYS A 78 -6.68 1.82 -13.58
C LYS A 78 -7.86 0.88 -13.84
N VAL A 79 -8.67 0.56 -12.82
CA VAL A 79 -9.85 -0.31 -13.00
C VAL A 79 -10.82 0.25 -14.04
N VAL A 80 -10.92 1.59 -14.14
CA VAL A 80 -11.81 2.25 -15.11
C VAL A 80 -11.26 2.22 -16.55
N GLN A 81 -9.95 2.04 -16.74
CA GLN A 81 -9.32 1.92 -18.07
C GLN A 81 -9.44 0.52 -18.68
N ALA A 82 -9.99 -0.45 -17.95
CA ALA A 82 -10.24 -1.81 -18.44
C ALA A 82 -11.62 -1.95 -19.12
N LYS A 83 -12.04 -0.92 -19.87
CA LYS A 83 -13.20 -0.96 -20.77
C LYS A 83 -12.75 -0.63 -22.19
#